data_AF-A0A9D4DB73-F1
#
_entry.id   AF-A0A9D4DB73-F1
#
_cell.length_a   1.000
_cell.length_b   1.000
_cell.length_c   1.000
_cell.angle_alpha   90.00
_cell.angle_beta   90.00
_cell.angle_gamma   90.00
#
_symmetry.space_group_name_H-M   'P 1'
#
loop_
_entity.id
_entity.type
_entity.pdbx_description
1 polymer ?
#
loop_
_entity_poly.entity_id
_entity_poly.type
_entity_poly.pdbx_seq_one_letter_code
_entity_poly.pdbx_strand_id
1 'polypeptide(L)'
;MLQRFNYVIASLIHGAGREYGIFPVSEPNQSHFNTTRRFLLITITGIRLFCDVHLLAIQLKVDNTWGQRYGANLDCLAAYPITQTLTYEFDATEWLKGADVSVIDGYPWALTLHTNKRQLPTCAVHSTKPYSERGDRLVGIAGWSGCWLDRLQFITST
;
A
#
# COMPACT_ATOMS: atom_id res chain seq x y z
N MET A 1 30.69 21.27 7.46
CA MET A 1 30.40 20.58 8.73
C MET A 1 28.88 20.56 8.89
N LEU A 2 28.16 19.47 8.59
CA LEU A 2 26.73 19.36 8.94
C LEU A 2 26.23 17.92 8.85
N GLN A 3 25.96 17.41 10.06
CA GLN A 3 25.01 16.39 10.52
C GLN A 3 24.80 15.12 9.69
N ARG A 4 25.39 14.04 10.21
CA ARG A 4 24.97 12.66 9.98
C ARG A 4 23.59 12.47 10.62
N PHE A 5 22.56 12.24 9.81
CA PHE A 5 21.26 11.80 10.29
C PHE A 5 21.37 10.31 10.63
N ASN A 6 21.23 9.98 11.92
CA ASN A 6 21.13 8.60 12.37
C ASN A 6 19.72 8.08 12.01
N TYR A 7 19.64 7.25 10.99
CA TYR A 7 18.39 6.59 10.59
C TYR A 7 18.10 5.43 11.53
N VAL A 8 16.98 5.49 12.26
CA VAL A 8 16.48 4.36 13.03
C VAL A 8 15.42 3.66 12.17
N ILE A 9 15.73 2.45 11.69
CA ILE A 9 14.72 1.50 11.22
C ILE A 9 13.94 1.05 12.46
N ALA A 10 12.89 1.78 12.82
CA ALA A 10 12.01 1.37 13.91
C ALA A 10 11.08 0.27 13.39
N SER A 11 11.48 -1.00 13.53
CA SER A 11 10.52 -2.11 13.62
C SER A 11 9.81 -2.00 14.96
N LEU A 12 8.73 -1.23 15.02
CA LEU A 12 7.82 -1.27 16.16
C LEU A 12 6.94 -2.51 16.01
N ILE A 13 7.38 -3.61 16.61
CA ILE A 13 6.58 -4.83 16.76
C ILE A 13 5.54 -4.55 17.84
N HIS A 14 4.32 -4.17 17.43
CA HIS A 14 3.13 -4.33 18.27
C HIS A 14 1.99 -4.87 17.39
N GLY A 15 1.88 -6.21 17.35
CA GLY A 15 0.72 -6.94 16.82
C GLY A 15 0.62 -7.06 15.29
N ALA A 16 1.15 -8.16 14.75
CA ALA A 16 0.74 -8.78 13.47
C ALA A 16 0.80 -7.98 12.15
N GLY A 17 1.68 -6.98 12.02
CA GLY A 17 2.03 -6.38 10.73
C GLY A 17 3.33 -5.58 10.81
N ARG A 18 4.11 -5.52 9.73
CA ARG A 18 5.31 -4.66 9.67
C ARG A 18 4.95 -3.32 9.01
N GLU A 19 5.17 -2.22 9.71
CA GLU A 19 4.99 -0.86 9.16
C GLU A 19 6.22 -0.44 8.35
N TYR A 20 6.00 0.17 7.19
CA TYR A 20 7.07 0.71 6.33
C TYR A 20 6.90 2.21 6.12
N GLY A 21 7.92 2.97 6.53
CA GLY A 21 8.04 4.41 6.30
C GLY A 21 9.12 5.04 7.17
N ILE A 22 10.00 5.85 6.58
CA ILE A 22 10.93 6.74 7.30
C ILE A 22 10.18 8.05 7.56
N PHE A 23 10.40 8.69 8.71
CA PHE A 23 9.70 9.93 9.11
C PHE A 23 10.39 11.20 8.60
N PRO A 24 9.82 11.90 7.61
CA PRO A 24 9.83 13.36 7.60
C PRO A 24 8.58 13.89 8.33
N VAL A 25 8.71 15.10 8.87
CA VAL A 25 7.66 15.82 9.61
C VAL A 25 6.41 15.93 8.72
N SER A 26 5.25 15.61 9.29
CA SER A 26 3.92 15.58 8.66
C SER A 26 3.71 16.68 7.62
N GLU A 27 3.46 16.30 6.37
CA GLU A 27 2.86 17.23 5.41
C GLU A 27 1.40 17.52 5.86
N PRO A 28 0.92 18.77 5.74
CA PRO A 28 -0.33 19.23 6.36
C PRO A 28 -1.63 18.56 5.85
N ASN A 29 -1.56 17.58 4.94
CA ASN A 29 -2.74 16.90 4.36
C ASN A 29 -2.68 15.35 4.44
N GLN A 30 -1.81 14.79 5.29
CA GLN A 30 -1.72 13.35 5.45
C GLN A 30 -2.83 12.82 6.37
N SER A 31 -3.59 11.85 5.89
CA SER A 31 -4.62 11.15 6.67
C SER A 31 -4.19 9.72 6.95
N HIS A 32 -4.23 9.33 8.23
CA HIS A 32 -4.07 7.94 8.62
C HIS A 32 -5.28 7.12 8.17
N PHE A 33 -5.04 5.93 7.63
CA PHE A 33 -6.08 4.98 7.26
C PHE A 33 -5.80 3.60 7.85
N ASN A 34 -6.88 2.89 8.16
CA ASN A 34 -6.85 1.48 8.50
C ASN A 34 -8.15 0.83 8.01
N THR A 35 -8.04 -0.14 7.11
CA THR A 35 -9.20 -0.80 6.51
C THR A 35 -9.65 -2.04 7.27
N THR A 36 -8.94 -2.46 8.32
CA THR A 36 -9.39 -3.58 9.13
C THR A 36 -10.64 -3.18 9.90
N ARG A 37 -11.73 -3.93 9.68
CA ARG A 37 -12.93 -3.84 10.51
C ARG A 37 -12.81 -4.87 11.62
N ARG A 38 -12.91 -4.43 12.87
CA ARG A 38 -12.58 -5.23 14.06
C ARG A 38 -13.39 -6.53 14.25
N PHE A 39 -14.44 -6.85 13.48
CA PHE A 39 -15.32 -7.99 13.81
C PHE A 39 -16.02 -8.69 12.63
N LEU A 40 -15.56 -8.52 11.38
CA LEU A 40 -16.19 -9.18 10.22
C LEU A 40 -15.14 -9.84 9.33
N LEU A 41 -15.45 -11.06 8.87
CA LEU A 41 -14.74 -11.79 7.82
C LEU A 41 -14.86 -11.02 6.49
N ILE A 42 -14.14 -9.91 6.37
CA ILE A 42 -14.10 -9.12 5.14
C ILE A 42 -13.33 -9.91 4.08
N THR A 43 -13.99 -10.17 2.95
CA THR A 43 -13.31 -10.76 1.80
C THR A 43 -12.94 -9.64 0.85
N ILE A 44 -11.63 -9.39 0.73
CA ILE A 44 -11.11 -8.55 -0.33
C ILE A 44 -11.33 -9.30 -1.65
N THR A 45 -12.23 -8.77 -2.48
CA THR A 45 -12.60 -9.35 -3.78
C THR A 45 -11.96 -8.61 -4.95
N GLY A 46 -11.16 -7.59 -4.67
CA GLY A 46 -10.45 -6.86 -5.71
C GLY A 46 -9.59 -5.74 -5.17
N ILE A 47 -8.74 -5.21 -6.04
CA ILE A 47 -7.81 -4.14 -5.75
C ILE A 47 -7.57 -3.29 -6.98
N ARG A 48 -7.44 -1.98 -6.77
CA ARG A 48 -7.01 -1.00 -7.75
C ARG A 48 -5.71 -0.37 -7.30
N LEU A 49 -4.75 -0.32 -8.21
CA LEU A 49 -3.52 0.45 -8.07
C LEU A 49 -3.58 1.62 -9.05
N PHE A 50 -3.31 2.82 -8.55
CA PHE A 50 -3.24 4.03 -9.36
C PHE A 50 -1.77 4.41 -9.47
N CYS A 51 -1.27 4.43 -10.70
CA CYS A 51 0.14 4.48 -11.00
C CYS A 51 0.44 5.67 -11.90
N ASP A 52 1.63 6.21 -11.70
CA ASP A 52 2.36 6.97 -12.69
C ASP A 52 3.80 6.42 -12.77
N VAL A 53 4.84 7.27 -12.72
CA VAL A 53 6.21 6.83 -12.53
C VAL A 53 6.42 6.14 -11.18
N HIS A 54 5.49 6.31 -10.24
CA HIS A 54 5.41 5.67 -8.93
C HIS A 54 3.96 5.31 -8.55
N LEU A 55 3.80 4.54 -7.49
CA LEU A 55 2.51 4.22 -6.87
C LEU A 55 1.91 5.46 -6.22
N LEU A 56 0.77 5.91 -6.73
CA LEU A 56 0.07 7.11 -6.22
C LEU A 56 -1.02 6.75 -5.21
N ALA A 57 -1.77 5.69 -5.47
CA ALA A 57 -2.88 5.30 -4.62
C ALA A 57 -3.24 3.82 -4.70
N ILE A 58 -3.98 3.37 -3.69
CA ILE A 58 -4.51 2.03 -3.56
C ILE A 58 -6.00 2.09 -3.16
N GLN A 59 -6.81 1.19 -3.70
CA GLN A 59 -8.22 1.06 -3.33
C GLN A 59 -8.60 -0.42 -3.29
N LEU A 60 -9.24 -0.85 -2.20
CA LEU A 60 -9.71 -2.22 -2.03
C LEU A 60 -11.18 -2.36 -2.42
N LYS A 61 -11.57 -3.51 -2.96
CA LYS A 61 -12.95 -3.97 -3.11
C LYS A 61 -13.23 -5.00 -2.02
N VAL A 62 -14.28 -4.79 -1.23
CA VAL A 62 -14.71 -5.69 -0.16
C VAL A 62 -16.16 -6.08 -0.41
N ASP A 63 -16.45 -7.38 -0.42
CA ASP A 63 -17.81 -7.94 -0.56
C ASP A 63 -18.63 -7.29 -1.71
N ASN A 64 -17.95 -7.02 -2.84
CA ASN A 64 -18.41 -6.35 -4.07
C ASN A 64 -18.45 -4.81 -4.09
N THR A 65 -18.10 -4.13 -3.02
CA THR A 65 -18.09 -2.66 -2.99
C THR A 65 -16.67 -2.12 -3.00
N TRP A 66 -16.38 -1.17 -3.90
CA TRP A 66 -15.13 -0.42 -3.89
C TRP A 66 -15.13 0.53 -2.68
N GLY A 67 -14.13 0.39 -1.81
CA GLY A 67 -13.95 1.24 -0.65
C GLY A 67 -13.34 2.60 -1.00
N GLN A 68 -12.87 3.31 0.01
CA GLN A 68 -12.13 4.55 -0.17
C GLN A 68 -10.81 4.31 -0.91
N ARG A 69 -10.43 5.27 -1.76
CA ARG A 69 -9.09 5.35 -2.36
C ARG A 69 -8.16 6.06 -1.37
N TYR A 70 -7.00 5.48 -1.10
CA TYR A 70 -5.96 6.04 -0.25
C TYR A 70 -4.79 6.52 -1.11
N GLY A 71 -4.51 7.82 -1.06
CA GLY A 71 -3.59 8.52 -1.95
C GLY A 71 -4.30 9.19 -3.13
N ALA A 72 -3.55 9.94 -3.93
CA ALA A 72 -4.05 10.68 -5.08
C ALA A 72 -5.25 11.58 -4.72
N ASN A 73 -5.09 12.39 -3.67
CA ASN A 73 -6.08 13.42 -3.31
C ASN A 73 -6.37 14.34 -4.49
N LEU A 74 -7.63 14.74 -4.64
CA LEU A 74 -8.12 15.50 -5.81
C LEU A 74 -7.30 16.76 -6.07
N ASP A 75 -6.94 17.48 -5.00
CA ASP A 75 -6.17 18.73 -5.07
C ASP A 75 -4.74 18.53 -5.61
N CYS A 76 -4.23 17.29 -5.60
CA CYS A 76 -2.88 16.95 -6.02
C CYS A 76 -2.81 16.37 -7.44
N LEU A 77 -3.95 15.97 -8.04
CA LEU A 77 -3.97 15.28 -9.34
C LEU A 77 -3.45 16.13 -10.50
N ALA A 78 -3.47 17.46 -10.37
CA ALA A 78 -2.88 18.35 -11.37
C ALA A 78 -1.34 18.27 -11.40
N ALA A 79 -0.71 18.06 -10.25
CA ALA A 79 0.75 17.93 -10.12
C ALA A 79 1.21 16.47 -10.28
N TYR A 80 0.38 15.51 -9.87
CA TYR A 80 0.66 14.08 -9.88
C TYR A 80 -0.49 13.33 -10.56
N PRO A 81 -0.57 13.40 -11.91
CA PRO A 81 -1.65 12.76 -12.65
C PRO A 81 -1.53 11.24 -12.58
N ILE A 82 -2.67 10.57 -12.47
CA ILE A 82 -2.74 9.12 -12.63
C ILE A 82 -2.66 8.82 -14.13
N THR A 83 -1.59 8.18 -14.57
CA THR A 83 -1.41 7.79 -15.99
C THR A 83 -1.86 6.35 -16.26
N GLN A 84 -1.93 5.51 -15.22
CA GLN A 84 -2.42 4.14 -15.32
C GLN A 84 -3.25 3.74 -14.11
N THR A 85 -4.35 3.02 -14.35
CA THR A 85 -5.11 2.33 -13.30
C THR A 85 -5.11 0.84 -13.57
N LEU A 86 -4.53 0.07 -12.67
CA LEU A 86 -4.53 -1.39 -12.71
C LEU A 86 -5.67 -1.89 -11.84
N THR A 87 -6.68 -2.54 -12.44
CA THR A 87 -7.83 -3.09 -11.72
C THR A 87 -7.78 -4.61 -11.74
N TYR A 88 -7.91 -5.22 -10.57
CA TYR A 88 -7.95 -6.68 -10.42
C TYR A 88 -9.17 -7.07 -9.61
N GLU A 89 -9.91 -8.04 -10.13
CA GLU A 89 -10.97 -8.72 -9.39
C GLU A 89 -10.55 -10.17 -9.14
N PHE A 90 -10.92 -10.66 -7.97
CA PHE A 90 -10.60 -12.00 -7.50
C PHE A 90 -11.86 -12.85 -7.54
N ASP A 91 -11.72 -14.08 -8.04
CA ASP A 91 -12.79 -15.07 -7.89
C ASP A 91 -12.90 -15.54 -6.43
N ALA A 92 -13.95 -16.29 -6.12
CA ALA A 92 -14.24 -16.73 -4.75
C ALA A 92 -13.15 -17.60 -4.09
N THR A 93 -12.18 -18.08 -4.87
CA THR A 93 -11.06 -18.92 -4.41
C THR A 93 -9.70 -18.24 -4.57
N GLU A 94 -9.67 -16.98 -5.00
CA GLU A 94 -8.47 -16.16 -5.11
C GLU A 94 -8.40 -15.15 -3.95
N TRP A 95 -7.25 -15.09 -3.27
CA TRP A 95 -6.99 -14.13 -2.20
C TRP A 95 -5.56 -13.61 -2.26
N LEU A 96 -5.37 -12.37 -1.78
CA LEU A 96 -4.05 -11.76 -1.67
C LEU A 96 -3.23 -12.46 -0.58
N LYS A 97 -2.03 -12.92 -0.95
CA LYS A 97 -1.07 -13.63 -0.09
C LYS A 97 0.12 -12.75 0.29
N GLY A 98 0.37 -11.68 -0.44
CA GLY A 98 1.46 -10.77 -0.13
C GLY A 98 1.76 -9.76 -1.21
N ALA A 99 2.88 -9.07 -1.05
CA ALA A 99 3.31 -7.99 -1.92
C ALA A 99 4.83 -7.87 -1.96
N ASP A 100 5.36 -7.41 -3.09
CA ASP A 100 6.71 -6.88 -3.19
C ASP A 100 6.63 -5.36 -3.32
N VAL A 101 7.31 -4.65 -2.42
CA VAL A 101 7.28 -3.20 -2.32
C VAL A 101 8.70 -2.66 -2.48
N SER A 102 8.91 -1.76 -3.44
CA SER A 102 10.12 -0.92 -3.45
C SER A 102 9.81 0.43 -2.83
N VAL A 103 10.76 0.97 -2.08
CA VAL A 103 10.65 2.25 -1.39
C VAL A 103 11.74 3.19 -1.92
N ILE A 104 11.37 4.44 -2.21
CA ILE A 104 12.31 5.55 -2.47
C ILE A 104 12.02 6.64 -1.45
N ASP A 105 13.06 7.18 -0.81
CA ASP A 105 12.95 8.31 0.14
C ASP A 105 11.90 8.13 1.25
N GLY A 106 11.62 6.87 1.62
CA GLY A 106 10.63 6.52 2.65
C GLY A 106 9.21 6.31 2.13
N TYR A 107 8.95 6.50 0.83
CA TYR A 107 7.65 6.37 0.18
C TYR A 107 7.52 5.05 -0.61
N PRO A 108 6.38 4.33 -0.52
CA PRO A 108 6.03 3.25 -1.44
C PRO A 108 6.12 3.71 -2.90
N TRP A 109 7.08 3.17 -3.64
CA TRP A 109 7.38 3.58 -5.01
C TRP A 109 6.76 2.65 -6.05
N ALA A 110 6.95 1.34 -5.91
CA ALA A 110 6.37 0.35 -6.81
C ALA A 110 5.88 -0.86 -6.03
N LEU A 111 4.83 -1.48 -6.55
CA LEU A 111 4.10 -2.52 -5.86
C LEU A 111 3.72 -3.65 -6.82
N THR A 112 4.19 -4.85 -6.50
CA THR A 112 3.75 -6.10 -7.13
C THR A 112 2.93 -6.89 -6.13
N LEU A 113 1.69 -7.21 -6.45
CA LEU A 113 0.83 -7.99 -5.56
C LEU A 113 0.86 -9.47 -5.93
N HIS A 114 0.73 -10.31 -4.91
CA HIS A 114 0.72 -11.77 -5.05
C HIS A 114 -0.57 -12.32 -4.49
N THR A 115 -1.26 -13.13 -5.28
CA THR A 115 -2.38 -13.95 -4.82
C THR A 115 -1.92 -15.38 -4.58
N ASN A 116 -2.80 -16.21 -4.02
CA ASN A 116 -2.59 -17.65 -3.96
C ASN A 116 -2.57 -18.33 -5.34
N LYS A 117 -2.94 -17.63 -6.42
CA LYS A 117 -3.01 -18.18 -7.78
C LYS A 117 -1.97 -17.62 -8.73
N ARG A 118 -1.61 -16.35 -8.56
CA ARG A 118 -0.79 -15.62 -9.53
C ARG A 118 -0.09 -14.42 -8.92
N GLN A 119 0.95 -13.97 -9.61
CA GLN A 119 1.51 -12.65 -9.44
C GLN A 119 0.76 -11.67 -10.34
N LEU A 120 0.40 -10.50 -9.80
CA LEU A 120 -0.22 -9.42 -10.56
C LEU A 120 0.86 -8.52 -11.19
N PRO A 121 0.57 -7.85 -12.31
CA PRO A 121 1.47 -6.84 -12.88
C PRO A 121 1.89 -5.78 -11.86
N THR A 122 3.14 -5.33 -11.97
CA THR A 122 3.70 -4.31 -11.09
C THR A 122 3.14 -2.93 -11.42
N CYS A 123 2.71 -2.19 -10.41
CA CYS A 123 2.47 -0.76 -10.49
C CYS A 123 3.81 -0.01 -10.35
N ALA A 124 4.18 0.77 -11.37
CA ALA A 124 5.48 1.42 -11.52
C ALA A 124 6.68 0.45 -11.59
N VAL A 125 7.86 0.96 -11.96
CA VAL A 125 9.07 0.14 -12.05
C VAL A 125 9.75 0.09 -10.69
N HIS A 126 10.15 -1.12 -10.25
CA HIS A 126 10.99 -1.27 -9.06
C HIS A 126 12.36 -0.63 -9.31
N SER A 127 12.59 0.50 -8.65
CA SER A 127 13.83 1.30 -8.70
C SER A 127 14.88 0.86 -7.68
N THR A 128 14.46 0.12 -6.66
CA THR A 128 15.29 -0.46 -5.59
C THR A 128 14.94 -1.94 -5.41
N LYS A 129 15.82 -2.70 -4.75
CA LYS A 129 15.52 -4.10 -4.41
C LYS A 129 14.24 -4.14 -3.56
N PRO A 130 13.18 -4.81 -4.02
CA PRO A 130 11.93 -4.81 -3.28
C PRO A 130 12.06 -5.63 -2.00
N TYR A 131 11.33 -5.21 -0.97
CA TYR A 131 11.05 -6.02 0.18
C TYR A 131 9.77 -6.84 -0.09
N SER A 132 9.79 -8.11 0.30
CA SER A 132 8.66 -9.03 0.14
C SER A 132 7.95 -9.24 1.46
N GLU A 133 6.67 -8.87 1.50
CA GLU A 133 5.74 -9.31 2.53
C GLU A 133 4.97 -10.52 2.02
N ARG A 134 4.92 -11.59 2.83
CA ARG A 134 4.16 -12.80 2.55
C ARG A 134 3.47 -13.22 3.84
N GLY A 135 2.20 -13.55 3.75
CA GLY A 135 1.40 -14.13 4.83
C GLY A 135 0.37 -15.10 4.26
N ASP A 136 -0.57 -15.57 5.08
CA ASP A 136 -1.57 -16.53 4.62
C ASP A 136 -2.66 -15.85 3.79
N ARG A 137 -3.27 -14.80 4.33
CA ARG A 137 -4.27 -14.00 3.64
C ARG A 137 -4.27 -12.56 4.13
N LEU A 138 -4.17 -11.62 3.20
CA LEU A 138 -4.33 -10.19 3.47
C LEU A 138 -5.80 -9.93 3.82
N VAL A 139 -6.03 -9.31 4.97
CA VAL A 139 -7.34 -8.92 5.49
C VAL A 139 -7.53 -7.41 5.55
N GLY A 140 -6.47 -6.63 5.33
CA GLY A 140 -6.59 -5.19 5.19
C GLY A 140 -5.27 -4.50 4.86
N ILE A 141 -5.36 -3.19 4.74
CA ILE A 141 -4.22 -2.28 4.63
C ILE A 141 -4.36 -1.17 5.66
N ALA A 142 -3.23 -0.70 6.16
CA ALA A 142 -3.14 0.51 6.97
C ALA A 142 -1.99 1.38 6.50
N GLY A 143 -1.97 2.64 6.92
CA GLY A 143 -0.91 3.55 6.56
C GLY A 143 -1.33 5.00 6.59
N TRP A 144 -0.63 5.80 5.79
CA TRP A 144 -0.80 7.24 5.68
C TRP A 144 -0.86 7.60 4.22
N SER A 145 -1.74 8.54 3.86
CA SER A 145 -1.85 9.00 2.49
C SER A 145 -2.25 10.47 2.41
N GLY A 146 -1.76 11.14 1.39
CA GLY A 146 -2.14 12.50 0.98
C GLY A 146 -2.18 12.61 -0.54
N CYS A 147 -1.28 13.42 -1.10
CA CYS A 147 -1.11 13.51 -2.56
C CYS A 147 -0.69 12.19 -3.20
N TRP A 148 0.10 11.39 -2.49
CA TRP A 148 0.50 10.03 -2.83
C TRP A 148 0.24 9.10 -1.63
N LEU A 149 0.60 7.83 -1.78
CA LEU A 149 0.62 6.88 -0.69
C LEU A 149 1.89 7.07 0.12
N ASP A 150 1.80 7.67 1.32
CA ASP A 150 2.97 7.96 2.15
C ASP A 150 3.51 6.70 2.83
N ARG A 151 2.61 5.85 3.33
CA ARG A 151 2.94 4.59 4.00
C ARG A 151 1.92 3.53 3.66
N LEU A 152 2.41 2.28 3.60
CA LEU A 152 1.58 1.12 3.38
C LEU A 152 2.04 -0.03 4.28
N GLN A 153 1.10 -0.56 5.03
CA GLN A 153 1.23 -1.78 5.82
C GLN A 153 0.17 -2.77 5.34
N PHE A 154 0.58 -4.00 5.10
CA PHE A 154 -0.34 -5.11 4.85
C PHE A 154 -0.71 -5.76 6.18
N ILE A 155 -2.01 -6.02 6.36
CA ILE A 155 -2.52 -6.70 7.55
C ILE A 155 -2.97 -8.09 7.11
N THR A 156 -2.41 -9.13 7.71
CA THR A 156 -2.69 -10.53 7.36
C THR A 156 -3.46 -11.24 8.47
N SER A 157 -4.34 -12.19 8.12
CA SER A 157 -4.86 -13.14 9.09
C SER A 157 -3.72 -14.06 9.55
N THR A 158 -3.49 -14.11 10.87
CA THR A 158 -2.67 -15.13 11.53
C THR A 158 -3.30 -16.49 11.45
#